data_AF-A0A3C0FZZ2-F1
#
_entry.id   AF-A0A3C0FZZ2-F1
#
_cell.length_a   1.000
_cell.length_b   1.000
_cell.length_c   1.000
_cell.angle_alpha   90.00
_cell.angle_beta   90.00
_cell.angle_gamma   90.00
#
_symmetry.space_group_name_H-M   'P 1'
#
loop_
_entity.id
_entity.type
_entity.pdbx_description
1 polymer ?
#
loop_
_entity_poly.entity_id
_entity_poly.type
_entity_poly.pdbx_seq_one_letter_code
_entity_poly.pdbx_strand_id
1 'polypeptide(L)'
;MTDSQSEKDYVPFIVNRGLGYFADTVLLANEMNVNCHVDSKMQYDFLKQTVKKKKRWSKWLKEDESNSEKIKIICDYFGYNRSNAKHVVNLFDSNGYKVMKKSLNKGGISNN
;
A
#
# COMPACT_ATOMS: atom_id res chain seq x y z
N MET A 1 -25.01 -8.82 -2.00
CA MET A 1 -24.41 -10.17 -2.04
C MET A 1 -25.56 -11.13 -2.14
N THR A 2 -25.67 -11.91 -3.22
CA THR A 2 -26.92 -12.65 -3.54
C THR A 2 -26.83 -14.15 -3.29
N ASP A 3 -25.62 -14.69 -3.12
CA ASP A 3 -25.35 -16.11 -2.96
C ASP A 3 -24.11 -16.31 -2.06
N SER A 4 -23.91 -17.52 -1.56
CA SER A 4 -22.82 -17.86 -0.63
C SER A 4 -21.43 -17.83 -1.26
N GLN A 5 -21.32 -17.90 -2.59
CA GLN A 5 -20.04 -17.80 -3.28
C GLN A 5 -19.59 -16.34 -3.33
N SER A 6 -20.51 -15.43 -3.64
CA SER A 6 -20.28 -13.97 -3.58
C SER A 6 -19.76 -13.50 -2.21
N GLU A 7 -20.17 -14.17 -1.13
CA GLU A 7 -19.68 -13.90 0.22
C GLU A 7 -18.21 -14.26 0.43
N LYS A 8 -17.81 -15.40 -0.14
CA LYS A 8 -16.42 -15.87 -0.08
C LYS A 8 -15.49 -15.01 -0.92
N ASP A 9 -15.98 -14.50 -2.04
CA ASP A 9 -15.21 -13.66 -2.96
C ASP A 9 -15.12 -12.20 -2.49
N TYR A 10 -15.90 -11.82 -1.46
CA TYR A 10 -15.83 -10.48 -0.88
C TYR A 10 -14.54 -10.30 -0.09
N VAL A 11 -13.69 -9.37 -0.55
CA VAL A 11 -12.45 -9.00 0.12
C VAL A 11 -12.60 -7.59 0.72
N PRO A 12 -12.84 -7.47 2.04
CA PRO A 12 -13.08 -6.18 2.71
C PRO A 12 -11.99 -5.14 2.41
N PHE A 13 -10.74 -5.58 2.41
CA PHE A 13 -9.59 -4.72 2.13
C PHE A 13 -9.69 -4.02 0.76
N ILE A 14 -10.07 -4.75 -0.29
CA ILE A 14 -10.16 -4.19 -1.65
C ILE A 14 -11.30 -3.16 -1.72
N VAL A 15 -12.42 -3.46 -1.09
CA VAL A 15 -13.61 -2.60 -1.06
C VAL A 15 -13.31 -1.31 -0.28
N ASN A 16 -12.80 -1.43 0.94
CA ASN A 16 -12.48 -0.29 1.80
C ASN A 16 -11.37 0.57 1.17
N ARG A 17 -10.37 -0.06 0.54
CA ARG A 17 -9.32 0.68 -0.17
C ARG A 17 -9.87 1.44 -1.38
N GLY A 18 -10.79 0.85 -2.14
CA GLY A 18 -11.46 1.54 -3.25
C GLY A 18 -12.26 2.75 -2.79
N LEU A 19 -13.04 2.60 -1.72
CA LEU A 19 -13.85 3.68 -1.14
C LEU A 19 -13.02 4.74 -0.39
N GLY A 20 -11.84 4.37 0.11
CA GLY A 20 -10.94 5.27 0.83
C GLY A 20 -10.37 6.43 -0.01
N TYR A 21 -10.41 6.33 -1.35
CA TYR A 21 -9.94 7.39 -2.24
C TYR A 21 -10.88 8.60 -2.33
N PHE A 22 -12.11 8.50 -1.86
CA PHE A 22 -13.11 9.54 -2.03
C PHE A 22 -13.51 10.13 -0.68
N ALA A 23 -13.47 11.46 -0.59
CA ALA A 23 -13.79 12.17 0.65
C ALA A 23 -15.21 11.88 1.18
N ASP A 24 -16.15 11.54 0.30
CA ASP A 24 -17.52 11.22 0.71
C ASP A 24 -17.70 9.80 1.27
N THR A 25 -16.73 8.90 1.05
CA THR A 25 -16.80 7.51 1.51
C THR A 25 -15.64 7.08 2.41
N VAL A 26 -14.62 7.91 2.60
CA VAL A 26 -13.43 7.59 3.40
C VAL A 26 -13.77 7.25 4.85
N LEU A 27 -14.70 7.99 5.47
CA LEU A 27 -15.13 7.73 6.85
C LEU A 27 -15.87 6.39 6.96
N LEU A 28 -16.76 6.10 6.01
CA LEU A 28 -17.49 4.83 5.97
C LEU A 28 -16.57 3.63 5.78
N ALA A 29 -15.57 3.76 4.92
CA ALA A 29 -14.55 2.74 4.74
C ALA A 29 -13.68 2.56 6.00
N ASN A 30 -13.39 3.65 6.72
CA ASN A 30 -12.65 3.59 7.97
C ASN A 30 -13.44 2.89 9.08
N GLU A 31 -14.74 3.14 9.20
CA GLU A 31 -15.60 2.41 10.15
C GLU A 31 -15.55 0.89 9.93
N MET A 32 -15.55 0.44 8.66
CA MET A 32 -15.40 -0.98 8.33
C MET A 32 -13.98 -1.51 8.55
N ASN A 33 -12.96 -0.65 8.48
CA ASN A 33 -11.59 -1.04 8.86
C ASN A 33 -11.45 -1.23 10.38
N VAL A 34 -12.07 -0.36 11.19
CA VAL A 34 -12.11 -0.51 12.66
C VAL A 34 -12.91 -1.75 13.04
N ASN A 35 -14.06 -1.97 12.40
CA ASN A 35 -14.93 -3.11 12.64
C ASN A 35 -14.61 -4.31 11.73
N CYS A 36 -13.32 -4.60 11.52
CA CYS A 36 -12.87 -5.65 10.61
C CYS A 36 -13.28 -7.08 11.02
N HIS A 37 -13.69 -7.26 12.28
CA HIS A 37 -14.16 -8.52 12.85
C HIS A 37 -15.61 -8.87 12.45
N VAL A 38 -16.35 -7.92 11.89
CA VAL A 38 -17.73 -8.11 11.44
C VAL A 38 -17.76 -8.94 10.16
N ASP A 39 -18.79 -9.78 10.00
CA ASP A 39 -18.95 -10.62 8.81
C ASP A 39 -18.99 -9.81 7.50
N SER A 40 -18.38 -10.37 6.46
CA SER A 40 -18.30 -9.79 5.11
C SER A 40 -19.66 -9.32 4.58
N LYS A 41 -20.73 -10.09 4.84
CA LYS A 41 -22.09 -9.72 4.44
C LYS A 41 -22.58 -8.44 5.10
N MET A 42 -22.39 -8.31 6.40
CA MET A 42 -22.81 -7.12 7.15
C MET A 42 -22.02 -5.89 6.70
N GLN A 43 -20.71 -6.03 6.46
CA GLN A 43 -19.88 -4.95 5.92
C GLN A 43 -20.37 -4.53 4.52
N TYR A 44 -20.66 -5.50 3.64
CA TYR A 44 -21.22 -5.25 2.32
C TYR A 44 -22.56 -4.50 2.42
N ASP A 45 -23.49 -4.99 3.24
CA ASP A 45 -24.84 -4.43 3.34
C ASP A 45 -24.81 -2.99 3.90
N PHE A 46 -23.98 -2.74 4.92
CA PHE A 46 -23.76 -1.39 5.46
C PHE A 46 -23.27 -0.41 4.38
N LEU A 47 -22.20 -0.77 3.67
CA LEU A 47 -21.64 0.08 2.61
C LEU A 47 -22.63 0.25 1.45
N LYS A 48 -23.33 -0.82 1.07
CA LYS A 48 -24.31 -0.80 -0.02
C LYS A 48 -25.49 0.14 0.26
N GLN A 49 -25.95 0.18 1.50
CA GLN A 49 -27.08 1.01 1.91
C GLN A 49 -26.68 2.46 2.17
N THR A 50 -25.49 2.68 2.75
CA THR A 50 -25.05 4.01 3.18
C THR A 50 -24.42 4.82 2.05
N VAL A 51 -23.67 4.17 1.15
CA VAL A 51 -22.95 4.87 0.08
C VAL A 51 -23.89 5.30 -1.04
N LYS A 52 -23.95 6.62 -1.28
CA LYS A 52 -24.72 7.20 -2.38
C LYS A 52 -24.15 6.77 -3.74
N LYS A 53 -25.03 6.47 -4.70
CA LYS A 53 -24.68 6.12 -6.09
C LYS A 53 -24.07 7.34 -6.80
N LYS A 54 -22.82 7.21 -7.25
CA LYS A 54 -22.08 8.22 -8.04
C LYS A 54 -21.04 7.53 -8.93
N LYS A 55 -20.59 8.20 -9.99
CA LYS A 55 -19.43 7.76 -10.79
C LYS A 55 -18.16 8.09 -10.01
N ARG A 56 -17.47 7.06 -9.53
CA ARG A 56 -16.23 7.16 -8.77
C ARG A 56 -15.14 6.44 -9.55
N TRP A 57 -14.13 7.18 -10.01
CA TRP A 57 -12.96 6.62 -10.68
C TRP A 57 -11.72 7.14 -9.99
N SER A 58 -10.89 6.23 -9.51
CA SER A 58 -9.58 6.54 -8.97
C SER A 58 -8.58 5.54 -9.53
N LYS A 59 -7.37 6.01 -9.82
CA LYS A 59 -6.25 5.11 -10.08
C LYS A 59 -5.72 4.63 -8.73
N TRP A 60 -5.38 3.36 -8.64
CA TRP A 60 -4.69 2.85 -7.48
C TRP A 60 -3.32 3.54 -7.37
N LEU A 61 -3.11 4.30 -6.30
CA LEU A 61 -1.83 4.96 -6.06
C LEU A 61 -0.79 3.89 -5.75
N LYS A 62 0.19 3.77 -6.64
CA LYS A 62 1.39 2.96 -6.44
C LYS A 62 2.50 3.89 -5.95
N GLU A 63 3.34 3.41 -5.03
CA GLU A 63 4.55 4.15 -4.67
C GLU A 63 5.48 4.22 -5.90
N ASP A 64 6.22 5.33 -6.05
CA ASP A 64 7.26 5.44 -7.09
C ASP A 64 8.34 4.38 -6.86
N GLU A 65 8.47 3.45 -7.82
CA GLU A 65 9.40 2.33 -7.75
C GLU A 65 10.86 2.79 -7.64
N SER A 66 11.21 3.90 -8.28
CA SER A 66 12.55 4.50 -8.27
C SER A 66 12.98 4.93 -6.86
N ASN A 67 12.04 5.39 -6.04
CA ASN A 67 12.30 5.74 -4.65
C ASN A 67 12.37 4.48 -3.77
N SER A 68 11.61 3.44 -4.11
CA SER A 68 11.59 2.19 -3.34
C SER A 68 12.95 1.48 -3.33
N GLU A 69 13.66 1.42 -4.46
CA GLU A 69 15.01 0.82 -4.50
C GLU A 69 16.03 1.63 -3.68
N LYS A 70 16.01 2.96 -3.83
CA LYS A 70 16.88 3.89 -3.08
C LYS A 70 16.68 3.77 -1.57
N ILE A 71 15.42 3.70 -1.15
CA ILE A 71 15.06 3.53 0.27
C ILE A 71 15.62 2.22 0.80
N LYS A 72 15.51 1.10 0.07
CA LYS A 72 16.07 -0.20 0.49
C LYS A 72 17.58 -0.13 0.66
N ILE A 73 18.29 0.44 -0.30
CA ILE A 73 19.76 0.61 -0.25
C ILE A 73 20.16 1.43 0.99
N ILE A 74 19.45 2.51 1.28
CA ILE A 74 19.71 3.33 2.48
C ILE A 74 19.45 2.54 3.76
N CYS A 75 18.34 1.80 3.83
CA CYS A 75 18.05 0.93 4.97
C CYS A 75 19.17 -0.09 5.20
N ASP A 76 19.63 -0.76 4.14
CA ASP A 76 20.64 -1.80 4.25
C ASP A 76 22.03 -1.23 4.59
N TYR A 77 22.36 -0.04 4.09
CA TYR A 77 23.66 0.60 4.33
C TYR A 77 23.75 1.23 5.72
N PHE A 78 22.72 1.96 6.17
CA PHE A 78 22.72 2.68 7.45
C PHE A 78 21.99 1.95 8.59
N GLY A 79 21.33 0.82 8.31
CA GLY A 79 20.47 0.14 9.29
C GLY A 79 19.19 0.91 9.62
N TYR A 80 18.77 1.83 8.75
CA TYR A 80 17.58 2.64 8.99
C TYR A 80 16.28 1.85 8.81
N ASN A 81 15.26 2.22 9.60
CA ASN A 81 13.90 1.81 9.30
C ASN A 81 13.40 2.51 8.02
N ARG A 82 12.37 1.93 7.38
CA ARG A 82 11.87 2.43 6.08
C ARG A 82 11.34 3.88 6.15
N SER A 83 10.83 4.32 7.30
CA SER A 83 10.34 5.69 7.49
C SER A 83 11.49 6.69 7.49
N ASN A 84 12.51 6.43 8.30
CA ASN A 84 13.72 7.25 8.40
C ASN A 84 14.42 7.31 7.04
N ALA A 85 14.53 6.18 6.34
CA ALA A 85 15.08 6.13 4.99
C ALA A 85 14.29 6.99 3.99
N LYS A 86 12.95 7.02 4.06
CA LYS A 86 12.10 7.92 3.24
C LYS A 86 12.38 9.39 3.51
N HIS A 87 12.67 9.78 4.75
CA HIS A 87 12.99 11.18 5.08
C HIS A 87 14.36 11.62 4.53
N VAL A 88 15.34 10.73 4.53
CA VAL A 88 16.72 11.06 4.10
C VAL A 88 16.99 10.77 2.61
N VAL A 89 16.08 10.07 1.90
CA VAL A 89 16.27 9.69 0.48
C VAL A 89 16.59 10.89 -0.42
N ASN A 90 16.03 12.06 -0.11
CA ASN A 90 16.25 13.26 -0.92
C ASN A 90 17.58 13.98 -0.62
N LEU A 91 18.31 13.57 0.43
CA LEU A 91 19.61 14.14 0.79
C LEU A 91 20.77 13.57 -0.03
N PHE A 92 20.55 12.43 -0.70
CA PHE A 92 21.59 11.75 -1.45
C PHE A 92 21.44 11.96 -2.96
N ASP A 93 22.54 12.33 -3.61
CA ASP A 93 22.61 12.38 -5.07
C ASP A 93 22.80 11.00 -5.68
N SER A 94 22.60 10.89 -7.00
CA SER A 94 22.79 9.66 -7.78
C SER A 94 24.18 9.01 -7.58
N ASN A 95 25.22 9.81 -7.33
CA ASN A 95 26.56 9.32 -7.02
C ASN A 95 26.63 8.69 -5.62
N GLY A 96 26.01 9.30 -4.61
CA GLY A 96 25.95 8.75 -3.25
C GLY A 96 25.27 7.37 -3.23
N TYR A 97 24.19 7.22 -3.99
CA TYR A 97 23.52 5.94 -4.18
C TYR A 97 24.40 4.87 -4.81
N LYS A 98 25.17 5.21 -5.84
CA LYS A 98 26.10 4.26 -6.48
C LYS A 98 27.17 3.78 -5.51
N VAL A 99 27.71 4.66 -4.68
CA VAL A 99 28.72 4.31 -3.67
C VAL A 99 28.13 3.37 -2.62
N MET A 100 26.96 3.70 -2.06
CA MET A 100 26.25 2.84 -1.10
C MET A 100 25.94 1.46 -1.70
N LYS A 101 25.38 1.43 -2.92
CA LYS A 101 25.08 0.19 -3.63
C LYS A 101 26.33 -0.67 -3.87
N LYS A 102 27.45 -0.05 -4.24
CA LYS A 102 28.74 -0.75 -4.41
C LYS A 102 29.27 -1.32 -3.11
N SER A 103 29.14 -0.58 -2.00
CA SER A 103 29.56 -1.06 -0.68
C SER A 103 28.72 -2.22 -0.18
N LEU A 104 27.45 -2.28 -0.56
CA LEU A 104 26.53 -3.37 -0.21
C LEU A 104 26.70 -4.62 -1.08
N ASN A 105 27.42 -4.54 -2.21
CA ASN A 105 27.77 -5.70 -3.01
C ASN A 105 28.78 -6.57 -2.26
N LYS A 106 28.25 -7.42 -1.38
CA LYS A 106 28.95 -8.56 -0.80
C LYS A 106 29.13 -9.56 -1.95
N GLY A 107 30.31 -9.58 -2.56
CA GLY A 107 30.57 -10.35 -3.79
C GLY A 107 30.11 -11.81 -3.72
N GLY A 108 29.80 -12.36 -4.89
CA GLY A 108 29.61 -13.79 -5.14
C GLY A 108 30.35 -14.16 -6.43
N ILE A 109 30.95 -15.35 -6.45
CA ILE A 109 31.64 -15.87 -7.65
C ILE A 109 30.57 -16.13 -8.70
N SER A 110 30.60 -15.35 -9.79
CA SER A 110 29.90 -15.73 -11.02
C SER A 110 30.71 -16.89 -11.62
N ASN A 111 30.32 -18.13 -11.30
CA ASN A 111 30.86 -19.30 -12.02
C ASN A 111 30.39 -19.18 -13.46
N ASN A 112 31.37 -18.89 -14.32
CA ASN A 112 31.28 -18.91 -15.77
C ASN A 112 31.33 -20.36 -16.27
#